data_AF-A0A806KPU1-F1
#
_entry.id   AF-A0A806KPU1-F1
#
_cell.length_a   1.000
_cell.length_b   1.000
_cell.length_c   1.000
_cell.angle_alpha   90.00
_cell.angle_beta   90.00
_cell.angle_gamma   90.00
#
_symmetry.space_group_name_H-M   'P 1'
#
loop_
_entity.id
_entity.type
_entity.pdbx_description
1 polymer ?
#
loop_
_entity_poly.entity_id
_entity_poly.type
_entity_poly.pdbx_seq_one_letter_code
_entity_poly.pdbx_strand_id
1 'polypeptide(L)'
;MTRIAGSSWDMWKDILESNNKNIVDALNKYINTATVIAASLEKNQFGELENKFLAGNKTRSHLATGKNYAYPLHEVVAQIPDEPGSILKALNPLAEKGINIRDIELMKVREGIGGTLLLAFKSESDASNAIKILESEGIYAASR
;
A
#
# COMPACT_ATOMS: atom_id res chain seq x y z
N MET A 1 5.65 -18.66 1.76
CA MET A 1 4.84 -18.86 0.53
C MET A 1 4.40 -17.47 0.04
N THR A 2 4.56 -17.13 -1.24
CA THR A 2 4.10 -15.82 -1.76
C THR A 2 2.60 -15.90 -2.08
N ARG A 3 1.81 -14.89 -1.69
CA ARG A 3 0.33 -14.90 -1.81
C ARG A 3 -0.18 -15.30 -3.20
N ILE A 4 0.51 -14.85 -4.26
CA ILE A 4 0.12 -15.11 -5.66
C ILE A 4 0.31 -16.59 -6.02
N ALA A 5 1.38 -17.23 -5.54
CA ALA A 5 1.68 -18.63 -5.83
C ALA A 5 0.68 -19.63 -5.20
N GLY A 6 -0.19 -19.17 -4.30
CA GLY A 6 -1.30 -19.98 -3.75
C GLY A 6 -2.61 -19.89 -4.53
N SER A 7 -2.63 -19.24 -5.70
CA SER A 7 -3.85 -19.09 -6.52
C SER A 7 -4.13 -20.33 -7.38
N SER A 8 -5.36 -20.48 -7.87
CA SER A 8 -5.77 -21.61 -8.72
C SER A 8 -4.98 -21.70 -10.03
N TRP A 9 -4.54 -22.92 -10.38
CA TRP A 9 -3.87 -23.20 -11.65
C TRP A 9 -4.78 -22.94 -12.85
N ASP A 10 -6.04 -23.36 -12.83
CA ASP A 10 -6.93 -23.25 -13.99
C ASP A 10 -7.10 -21.80 -14.43
N MET A 11 -7.28 -20.88 -13.47
CA MET A 11 -7.33 -19.44 -13.74
C MET A 11 -6.01 -18.91 -14.32
N TRP A 12 -4.87 -19.32 -13.77
CA TRP A 12 -3.56 -18.86 -14.26
C TRP A 12 -3.23 -19.43 -15.64
N LYS A 13 -3.66 -20.65 -15.95
CA LYS A 13 -3.51 -21.26 -17.26
C LYS A 13 -4.21 -20.40 -18.32
N ASP A 14 -5.47 -20.02 -18.10
CA ASP A 14 -6.22 -19.18 -19.03
C ASP A 14 -5.56 -17.81 -19.23
N ILE A 15 -5.04 -17.19 -18.16
CA ILE A 15 -4.28 -15.93 -18.23
C ILE A 15 -2.99 -16.11 -19.04
N LEU A 16 -2.26 -17.19 -18.82
CA LEU A 16 -1.00 -17.49 -19.51
C LEU A 16 -1.21 -17.75 -20.99
N GLU A 17 -2.27 -18.47 -21.36
CA GLU A 17 -2.61 -18.76 -22.75
C GLU A 17 -3.08 -17.51 -23.48
N SER A 18 -3.98 -16.73 -22.87
CA SER A 18 -4.56 -15.53 -23.48
C SER A 18 -3.56 -14.37 -23.64
N ASN A 19 -2.53 -14.29 -22.80
CA ASN A 19 -1.55 -13.20 -22.80
C ASN A 19 -0.10 -13.66 -23.04
N ASN A 20 0.08 -14.85 -23.61
CA ASN A 20 1.38 -15.54 -23.72
C ASN A 20 2.51 -14.65 -24.24
N LYS A 21 2.28 -13.99 -25.39
CA LYS A 21 3.30 -13.17 -26.04
C LYS A 21 3.83 -12.06 -25.14
N ASN A 22 2.93 -11.30 -24.51
CA ASN A 22 3.33 -10.18 -23.64
C ASN A 22 4.04 -10.68 -22.38
N ILE A 23 3.63 -11.84 -21.85
CA ILE A 23 4.29 -12.46 -20.70
C ILE A 23 5.69 -12.91 -21.07
N VAL A 24 5.87 -13.58 -22.21
CA VAL A 24 7.20 -13.98 -22.71
C VAL A 24 8.10 -12.76 -22.93
N ASP A 25 7.59 -11.71 -23.56
CA ASP A 25 8.34 -10.47 -23.76
C ASP A 25 8.76 -9.81 -22.43
N ALA A 26 7.87 -9.81 -21.43
CA ALA A 26 8.17 -9.29 -20.10
C ALA A 26 9.23 -10.15 -19.38
N LEU A 27 9.13 -11.47 -19.47
CA LEU A 27 10.11 -12.40 -18.91
C LEU A 27 11.49 -12.22 -19.54
N ASN A 28 11.57 -12.07 -20.86
CA ASN A 28 12.84 -11.83 -21.56
C ASN A 28 13.50 -10.51 -21.13
N LYS A 29 12.71 -9.44 -20.96
CA LYS A 29 13.21 -8.15 -20.44
C LYS A 29 13.72 -8.29 -19.00
N TYR A 30 13.02 -9.06 -18.17
CA TYR A 30 13.44 -9.35 -16.80
C TYR A 30 14.74 -10.15 -16.77
N ILE A 31 14.84 -11.23 -17.54
CA ILE A 31 16.04 -12.07 -17.65
C ILE A 31 17.24 -11.24 -18.09
N ASN A 32 17.08 -10.40 -19.12
CA ASN A 32 18.14 -9.50 -19.58
C ASN A 32 18.60 -8.56 -18.45
N THR A 33 17.66 -7.98 -17.72
CA THR A 33 17.96 -7.09 -16.58
C THR A 33 18.73 -7.82 -15.48
N ALA A 34 18.29 -9.03 -15.11
CA ALA A 34 18.95 -9.86 -14.11
C ALA A 34 20.38 -10.25 -14.55
N THR A 35 20.56 -10.55 -15.83
CA THR A 35 21.87 -10.88 -16.42
C THR A 35 22.83 -9.69 -16.33
N VAL A 36 22.36 -8.48 -16.64
CA VAL A 36 23.17 -7.25 -16.50
C VAL A 36 23.57 -7.03 -15.04
N ILE A 37 22.64 -7.18 -14.10
CA ILE A 37 22.92 -7.04 -12.66
C ILE A 37 23.98 -8.04 -12.21
N ALA A 38 23.85 -9.31 -12.60
CA ALA A 38 24.82 -10.35 -12.28
C ALA A 38 26.22 -10.00 -12.82
N ALA A 39 26.30 -9.57 -14.08
CA ALA A 39 27.57 -9.17 -14.70
C ALA A 39 28.20 -7.94 -14.00
N SER A 40 27.41 -6.95 -13.58
CA SER A 40 27.91 -5.81 -12.83
C SER A 40 28.46 -6.23 -11.45
N LEU A 41 27.83 -7.21 -10.79
CA LEU A 41 28.32 -7.76 -9.52
C LEU A 41 29.65 -8.50 -9.70
N GLU A 42 29.74 -9.39 -10.69
CA GLU A 42 30.98 -10.13 -10.99
C GLU A 42 32.17 -9.22 -11.29
N LYS A 43 31.90 -8.07 -11.93
CA LYS A 43 32.92 -7.07 -12.31
C LYS A 43 33.15 -6.00 -11.23
N ASN A 44 32.50 -6.08 -10.08
CA ASN A 44 32.52 -5.06 -9.03
C ASN A 44 32.14 -3.64 -9.51
N GLN A 45 31.24 -3.53 -10.48
CA GLN A 45 30.79 -2.28 -11.09
C GLN A 45 29.58 -1.69 -10.34
N PHE A 46 29.79 -1.26 -9.09
CA PHE A 46 28.71 -0.83 -8.20
C PHE A 46 28.00 0.48 -8.63
N GLY A 47 28.65 1.36 -9.41
CA GLY A 47 28.02 2.59 -9.87
C GLY A 47 26.81 2.37 -10.79
N GLU A 48 26.85 1.34 -11.66
CA GLU A 48 25.68 0.99 -12.48
C GLU A 48 24.55 0.39 -11.64
N LEU A 49 24.91 -0.40 -10.62
CA LEU A 49 23.95 -1.00 -9.69
C LEU A 49 23.25 0.06 -8.84
N GLU A 50 24.00 1.04 -8.34
CA GLU A 50 23.45 2.19 -7.60
C GLU A 50 22.42 2.94 -8.43
N ASN A 51 22.75 3.27 -9.69
CA ASN A 51 21.82 3.93 -10.60
C ASN A 51 20.53 3.13 -10.81
N LYS A 52 20.63 1.81 -11.03
CA LYS A 52 19.45 0.94 -11.17
C LYS A 52 18.62 0.87 -9.88
N PHE A 53 19.28 0.81 -8.73
CA PHE A 53 18.63 0.80 -7.41
C PHE A 53 17.85 2.09 -7.16
N LEU A 54 18.49 3.25 -7.37
CA LEU A 54 17.86 4.56 -7.18
C LEU A 54 16.70 4.77 -8.16
N ALA A 55 16.84 4.34 -9.41
CA ALA A 55 15.76 4.37 -10.39
C ALA A 55 14.56 3.52 -9.93
N GLY A 56 14.80 2.29 -9.44
CA GLY A 56 13.75 1.43 -8.89
C GLY A 56 13.06 2.04 -7.67
N ASN A 57 13.82 2.64 -6.76
CA ASN A 57 13.28 3.33 -5.59
C ASN A 57 12.40 4.52 -6.00
N LYS A 58 12.86 5.32 -6.96
CA LYS A 58 12.09 6.43 -7.54
C LYS A 58 10.83 5.91 -8.22
N THR A 59 10.88 4.89 -9.05
CA THR A 59 9.66 4.34 -9.69
C THR A 59 8.67 3.86 -8.65
N ARG A 60 9.13 3.16 -7.61
CA ARG A 60 8.29 2.70 -6.50
C ARG A 60 7.63 3.85 -5.74
N SER A 61 8.34 4.94 -5.49
CA SER A 61 7.76 6.10 -4.79
C SER A 61 6.65 6.79 -5.59
N HIS A 62 6.59 6.58 -6.92
CA HIS A 62 5.53 7.10 -7.78
C HIS A 62 4.40 6.10 -8.02
N LEU A 63 4.52 4.84 -7.57
CA LEU A 63 3.38 3.95 -7.56
C LEU A 63 2.41 4.50 -6.51
N ALA A 64 1.25 4.96 -6.96
CA ALA A 64 0.19 5.40 -6.07
C ALA A 64 -0.04 4.31 -5.00
N THR A 65 0.00 4.69 -3.73
CA THR A 65 -0.27 3.79 -2.60
C THR A 65 -1.74 3.34 -2.55
N GLY A 66 -2.58 3.78 -3.49
CA GLY A 66 -4.00 3.50 -3.52
C GLY A 66 -4.34 2.27 -4.33
N LYS A 67 -4.98 1.30 -3.68
CA LYS A 67 -5.70 0.17 -4.27
C LYS A 67 -6.67 0.65 -5.39
N ASN A 68 -7.11 -0.28 -6.23
CA ASN A 68 -8.02 -0.16 -7.39
C ASN A 68 -9.32 0.67 -7.17
N TYR A 69 -9.22 1.95 -6.86
CA TYR A 69 -10.35 2.87 -6.80
C TYR A 69 -10.38 3.68 -8.09
N ALA A 70 -11.55 3.76 -8.73
CA ALA A 70 -11.76 4.56 -9.93
C ALA A 70 -11.73 6.08 -9.67
N TYR A 71 -11.50 6.50 -8.41
CA TYR A 71 -11.54 7.87 -7.93
C TYR A 71 -10.53 8.05 -6.77
N PRO A 72 -9.99 9.27 -6.58
CA PRO A 72 -9.11 9.57 -5.45
C PRO A 72 -9.87 9.43 -4.12
N LEU A 73 -9.18 8.92 -3.10
CA LEU A 73 -9.69 8.86 -1.73
C LEU A 73 -9.14 10.04 -0.92
N HIS A 74 -9.90 10.43 0.10
CA HIS A 74 -9.48 11.42 1.09
C HIS A 74 -9.01 10.69 2.34
N GLU A 75 -7.75 10.87 2.70
CA GLU A 75 -7.10 10.10 3.76
C GLU A 75 -7.01 10.89 5.07
N VAL A 76 -7.28 10.21 6.18
CA VAL A 76 -7.13 10.72 7.55
C VAL A 76 -6.21 9.78 8.31
N VAL A 77 -5.23 10.35 8.98
CA VAL A 77 -4.33 9.65 9.88
C VAL A 77 -4.86 9.80 11.30
N ALA A 78 -5.06 8.70 12.01
CA ALA A 78 -5.52 8.68 13.40
C ALA A 78 -4.53 7.92 14.29
N GLN A 79 -4.14 8.53 15.42
CA GLN A 79 -3.22 7.91 16.38
C GLN A 79 -4.00 7.12 17.42
N ILE A 80 -3.64 5.84 17.58
CA ILE A 80 -4.30 4.94 18.53
C ILE A 80 -3.26 4.27 19.45
N PRO A 81 -3.58 4.02 20.73
CA PRO A 81 -2.68 3.26 21.60
C PRO A 81 -2.59 1.80 21.13
N ASP A 82 -1.44 1.16 21.36
CA ASP A 82 -1.24 -0.27 21.04
C ASP A 82 -1.75 -1.15 22.20
N GLU A 83 -3.07 -1.18 22.36
CA GLU A 83 -3.77 -1.96 23.39
C GLU A 83 -5.04 -2.62 22.82
N PRO A 84 -5.57 -3.69 23.46
CA PRO A 84 -6.82 -4.31 23.04
C PRO A 84 -7.97 -3.30 22.99
N GLY A 85 -8.67 -3.27 21.85
CA GLY A 85 -9.86 -2.43 21.66
C GLY A 85 -9.60 -1.04 21.08
N SER A 86 -8.36 -0.60 20.89
CA SER A 86 -8.06 0.73 20.34
C SER A 86 -8.64 0.99 18.96
N ILE A 87 -8.60 -0.01 18.07
CA ILE A 87 -9.23 0.09 16.74
C ILE A 87 -10.74 0.26 16.89
N LEU A 88 -11.37 -0.49 17.81
CA LEU A 88 -12.81 -0.39 18.05
C LEU A 88 -13.19 1.00 18.58
N LYS A 89 -12.41 1.56 19.52
CA LYS A 89 -12.58 2.92 20.03
C LYS A 89 -12.54 3.97 18.91
N ALA A 90 -11.68 3.78 17.90
CA ALA A 90 -11.62 4.69 16.76
C ALA A 90 -12.78 4.50 15.76
N LEU A 91 -13.20 3.25 15.50
CA LEU A 91 -14.16 2.96 14.43
C LEU A 91 -15.63 3.04 14.85
N ASN A 92 -15.98 2.71 16.10
CA ASN A 92 -17.36 2.74 16.58
C ASN A 92 -18.02 4.13 16.42
N PRO A 93 -17.40 5.23 16.85
CA PRO A 93 -17.99 6.56 16.71
C PRO A 93 -18.27 6.95 15.26
N LEU A 94 -17.40 6.53 14.33
CA LEU A 94 -17.59 6.75 12.89
C LEU A 94 -18.79 5.95 12.35
N ALA A 95 -18.93 4.69 12.79
CA ALA A 95 -20.04 3.83 12.40
C ALA A 95 -21.39 4.35 12.93
N GLU A 96 -21.45 4.78 14.19
CA GLU A 96 -22.65 5.36 14.81
C GLU A 96 -23.13 6.63 14.11
N LYS A 97 -22.22 7.40 13.53
CA LYS A 97 -22.51 8.59 12.72
C LYS A 97 -22.73 8.28 11.24
N GLY A 98 -22.68 7.01 10.83
CA GLY A 98 -22.91 6.57 9.45
C GLY A 98 -21.79 6.94 8.48
N ILE A 99 -20.58 7.19 8.97
CA ILE A 99 -19.42 7.51 8.11
C ILE A 99 -18.85 6.23 7.51
N ASN A 100 -18.87 6.12 6.18
CA ASN A 100 -18.38 4.94 5.49
C ASN A 100 -16.88 5.04 5.15
N ILE A 101 -16.06 4.23 5.83
CA ILE A 101 -14.64 4.05 5.54
C ILE A 101 -14.47 3.16 4.30
N ARG A 102 -13.71 3.62 3.31
CA ARG A 102 -13.44 2.89 2.06
C ARG A 102 -12.24 1.97 2.20
N ASP A 103 -11.21 2.44 2.89
CA ASP A 103 -10.03 1.64 3.16
C ASP A 103 -9.49 1.94 4.54
N ILE A 104 -8.83 0.94 5.12
CA ILE A 104 -8.18 1.03 6.42
C ILE A 104 -6.82 0.35 6.34
N GLU A 105 -5.79 1.03 6.83
CA GLU A 105 -4.45 0.48 6.96
C GLU A 105 -3.93 0.77 8.37
N LEU A 106 -3.47 -0.28 9.07
CA LEU A 106 -2.71 -0.11 10.29
C LEU A 106 -1.24 0.07 9.89
N MET A 107 -0.76 1.29 9.97
CA MET A 107 0.65 1.61 9.72
C MET A 107 1.53 1.06 10.85
N LYS A 108 2.74 0.63 10.48
CA LYS A 108 3.71 0.06 11.42
C LYS A 108 4.04 1.05 12.55
N VAL A 109 3.93 0.54 13.78
CA VAL A 109 4.29 1.23 15.03
C VAL A 109 5.79 1.56 15.03
N ARG A 110 6.14 2.78 15.48
CA ARG A 110 7.49 3.09 15.97
C ARG A 110 7.46 2.94 17.50
N GLU A 111 8.52 2.38 18.09
CA GLU A 111 8.61 2.20 19.54
C GLU A 111 8.26 3.51 20.28
N GLY A 112 7.31 3.44 21.22
CA GLY A 112 6.91 4.55 22.08
C GLY A 112 5.87 5.53 21.51
N ILE A 113 5.41 5.38 20.26
CA ILE A 113 4.50 6.35 19.60
C ILE A 113 3.06 5.79 19.42
N GLY A 114 2.84 4.49 19.64
CA GLY A 114 1.54 3.84 19.43
C GLY A 114 1.26 3.49 17.97
N GLY A 115 0.09 2.93 17.71
CA GLY A 115 -0.39 2.59 16.37
C GLY A 115 -0.89 3.81 15.60
N THR A 116 -0.84 3.73 14.27
CA THR A 116 -1.42 4.76 13.40
C THR A 116 -2.37 4.09 12.41
N LEU A 117 -3.63 4.50 12.42
CA LEU A 117 -4.61 4.11 11.42
C LEU A 117 -4.60 5.14 10.28
N LEU A 118 -4.49 4.65 9.05
CA LEU A 118 -4.82 5.41 7.86
C LEU A 118 -6.23 5.02 7.43
N LEU A 119 -7.16 5.97 7.50
CA LEU A 119 -8.56 5.80 7.12
C LEU A 119 -8.81 6.56 5.82
N ALA A 120 -9.37 5.88 4.83
CA ALA A 120 -9.63 6.49 3.53
C ALA A 120 -11.14 6.63 3.28
N PHE A 121 -11.56 7.79 2.80
CA PHE A 121 -12.96 8.17 2.60
C PHE A 121 -13.24 8.53 1.16
N LYS A 122 -14.52 8.44 0.75
CA LYS A 122 -14.94 8.77 -0.62
C LYS A 122 -14.93 10.28 -0.87
N SER A 123 -15.20 11.10 0.14
CA SER A 123 -15.33 12.56 0.00
C SER A 123 -14.54 13.29 1.08
N GLU A 124 -14.14 14.53 0.75
CA GLU A 124 -13.49 15.44 1.69
C GLU A 124 -14.38 15.76 2.89
N SER A 125 -15.69 15.85 2.67
CA SER A 125 -16.67 16.05 3.74
C SER A 125 -16.68 14.88 4.72
N ASP A 126 -16.63 13.63 4.24
CA ASP A 126 -16.58 12.46 5.11
C ASP A 126 -15.28 12.43 5.93
N ALA A 127 -14.14 12.75 5.30
CA ALA A 127 -12.85 12.84 5.98
C ALA A 127 -12.85 13.94 7.06
N SER A 128 -13.37 15.13 6.73
CA SER A 128 -13.47 16.26 7.66
C SER A 128 -14.39 15.96 8.84
N ASN A 129 -15.50 15.26 8.59
CA ASN A 129 -16.41 14.82 9.65
C ASN A 129 -15.77 13.73 10.51
N ALA A 130 -15.03 12.79 9.90
CA ALA A 130 -14.32 11.75 10.63
C ALA A 130 -13.28 12.34 11.59
N ILE A 131 -12.50 13.35 11.16
CA ILE A 131 -11.55 14.06 12.03
C ILE A 131 -12.27 14.63 13.25
N LYS A 132 -13.35 15.38 13.06
CA LYS A 132 -14.10 15.99 14.17
C LYS A 132 -14.66 14.96 15.14
N ILE A 133 -15.13 13.83 14.63
CA ILE A 133 -15.66 12.74 15.47
C ILE A 133 -14.52 12.12 16.29
N LEU A 134 -13.39 11.79 15.66
CA LEU A 134 -12.24 11.20 16.35
C LEU A 134 -11.67 12.15 17.41
N GLU A 135 -11.55 13.44 17.10
CA GLU A 135 -11.11 14.45 18.07
C GLU A 135 -12.06 14.56 19.26
N SER A 136 -13.37 14.44 19.05
CA SER A 136 -14.36 14.46 20.14
C SER A 136 -14.24 13.25 21.09
N GLU A 137 -13.64 12.17 20.62
CA GLU A 137 -13.36 10.94 21.38
C GLU A 137 -11.94 10.94 21.99
N GLY A 138 -11.23 12.07 21.89
CA GLY A 138 -9.86 12.22 22.40
C GLY A 138 -8.80 11.53 21.53
N ILE A 139 -9.15 11.16 20.29
CA ILE A 139 -8.24 10.53 19.33
C ILE A 139 -7.70 11.62 18.41
N TYR A 140 -6.38 11.81 18.39
CA TYR A 140 -5.75 12.73 17.45
C TYR A 140 -5.95 12.23 16.02
N ALA A 141 -6.50 13.09 15.15
CA ALA A 141 -6.73 12.80 13.74
C ALA A 141 -6.41 14.01 12.85
N ALA A 142 -5.82 13.79 11.68
CA ALA A 142 -5.52 14.85 10.72
C ALA A 142 -5.58 14.33 9.27
N SER A 143 -5.90 15.21 8.33
CA SER A 143 -5.79 14.89 6.90
C SER A 143 -4.34 14.59 6.54
N ARG A 144 -4.13 13.61 5.64
CA ARG A 144 -2.81 13.26 5.13
C ARG A 144 -2.35 14.16 4.00
#